data_AF-A0A1H3J4I8-F1
#
_entry.id   AF-A0A1H3J4I8-F1
#
_cell.length_a   1.000
_cell.length_b   1.000
_cell.length_c   1.000
_cell.angle_alpha   90.00
_cell.angle_beta   90.00
_cell.angle_gamma   90.00
#
_symmetry.space_group_name_H-M   'P 1'
#
loop_
_entity.id
_entity.type
_entity.pdbx_description
1 polymer ?
#
loop_
_entity_poly.entity_id
_entity_poly.type
_entity_poly.pdbx_seq_one_letter_code
_entity_poly.pdbx_strand_id
1 'polypeptide(L)'
;MTATFQSLAAHCGIALPPMLERLLADGRTRYGSSREDWQANWFEYTLRARPLLSCVYDLEWIGPERARQIAEEWLDPRFQDGRAFLPFAISGAGDAYCLMRTATGEAAGAGMVWHDRGDSAMDAAGFEQFVFARLVESALDFEHLLDDFSPMQARECVLANLQAAASYLSDAPAQALRSLAAAAGPVADDSTGMIDEDVAARALSVYPAFESPRFAVVPRWECG
;
A
#
# COMPACT_ATOMS: atom_id res chain seq x y z
N MET A 1 3.19 -6.21 26.90
CA MET A 1 3.05 -4.89 26.26
C MET A 1 2.35 -5.10 24.94
N THR A 2 1.32 -4.33 24.61
CA THR A 2 0.66 -4.40 23.29
C THR A 2 1.65 -3.96 22.22
N ALA A 3 1.72 -4.66 21.09
CA ALA A 3 2.63 -4.28 20.02
C ALA A 3 2.16 -2.97 19.40
N THR A 4 3.10 -2.10 19.06
CA THR A 4 2.82 -0.87 18.28
C THR A 4 3.72 -0.85 17.06
N PHE A 5 3.29 -0.15 16.01
CA PHE A 5 4.14 0.06 14.85
C PHE A 5 5.41 0.84 15.21
N GLN A 6 5.37 1.76 16.18
CA GLN A 6 6.55 2.47 16.67
C GLN A 6 7.57 1.52 17.31
N SER A 7 7.11 0.62 18.19
CA SER A 7 8.00 -0.38 18.80
C SER A 7 8.55 -1.37 17.77
N LEU A 8 7.74 -1.76 16.78
CA LEU A 8 8.16 -2.66 15.72
C LEU A 8 9.18 -1.99 14.78
N ALA A 9 8.93 -0.74 14.39
CA ALA A 9 9.86 0.08 13.61
C ALA A 9 11.23 0.21 14.28
N ALA A 10 11.25 0.50 15.59
CA ALA A 10 12.47 0.52 16.38
C ALA A 10 13.18 -0.85 16.40
N HIS A 11 12.42 -1.94 16.55
CA HIS A 11 12.95 -3.31 16.51
C HIS A 11 13.56 -3.67 15.15
N CYS A 12 12.88 -3.35 14.05
CA CYS A 12 13.36 -3.58 12.69
C CYS A 12 14.48 -2.62 12.27
N GLY A 13 14.77 -1.56 13.05
CA GLY A 13 15.72 -0.51 12.66
C GLY A 13 15.28 0.27 11.43
N ILE A 14 13.97 0.41 11.21
CA ILE A 14 13.36 1.12 10.08
C ILE A 14 12.47 2.23 10.65
N ALA A 15 12.79 3.49 10.36
CA ALA A 15 11.96 4.62 10.79
C ALA A 15 10.59 4.58 10.11
N LEU A 16 9.53 4.90 10.85
CA LEU A 16 8.20 5.07 10.25
C LEU A 16 8.17 6.34 9.39
N PRO A 17 7.72 6.25 8.13
CA PRO A 17 7.51 7.42 7.30
C PRO A 17 6.44 8.33 7.93
N PRO A 18 6.60 9.66 7.90
CA PRO A 18 5.65 10.60 8.51
C PRO A 18 4.20 10.42 8.02
N MET A 19 4.02 10.08 6.74
CA MET A 19 2.72 9.76 6.17
C MET A 19 2.08 8.54 6.87
N LEU A 20 2.81 7.44 7.03
CA LEU A 20 2.32 6.23 7.68
C LEU A 20 2.00 6.49 9.15
N GLU A 21 2.83 7.25 9.87
CA GLU A 21 2.54 7.64 11.26
C GLU A 21 1.20 8.37 11.39
N ARG A 22 0.93 9.33 10.49
CA ARG A 22 -0.35 10.06 10.46
C ARG A 22 -1.53 9.16 10.12
N LEU A 23 -1.38 8.25 9.15
CA LEU A 23 -2.44 7.29 8.80
C LEU A 23 -2.79 6.37 9.99
N LEU A 24 -1.77 5.89 10.71
CA LEU A 24 -1.95 5.06 11.90
C LEU A 24 -2.65 5.84 13.02
N ALA A 25 -2.24 7.08 13.27
CA ALA A 25 -2.82 7.95 14.29
C ALA A 25 -4.30 8.28 14.00
N ASP A 26 -4.63 8.53 12.74
CA ASP A 26 -5.99 8.86 12.30
C ASP A 26 -6.88 7.61 12.10
N GLY A 27 -6.36 6.40 12.34
CA GLY A 27 -7.09 5.14 12.18
C GLY A 27 -7.41 4.81 10.72
N ARG A 28 -6.69 5.39 9.76
CA ARG A 28 -6.91 5.19 8.31
C ARG A 28 -6.45 3.82 7.80
N THR A 29 -5.83 2.99 8.63
CA THR A 29 -5.36 1.64 8.30
C THR A 29 -6.21 0.54 8.94
N ARG A 30 -7.40 0.87 9.47
CA ARG A 30 -8.25 -0.07 10.23
C ARG A 30 -9.51 -0.47 9.46
N TYR A 31 -9.89 -1.73 9.64
CA TYR A 31 -11.12 -2.34 9.12
C TYR A 31 -12.24 -2.26 10.18
N GLY A 32 -12.89 -1.11 10.28
CA GLY A 32 -13.93 -0.87 11.29
C GLY A 32 -13.41 -0.85 12.73
N SER A 33 -14.33 -0.84 13.71
CA SER A 33 -14.00 -0.93 15.13
C SER A 33 -13.82 -2.36 15.64
N SER A 34 -14.40 -3.34 14.94
CA SER A 34 -14.29 -4.76 15.22
C SER A 34 -14.52 -5.57 13.95
N ARG A 35 -14.31 -6.90 14.04
CA ARG A 35 -14.60 -7.81 12.93
C ARG A 35 -16.08 -7.80 12.56
N GLU A 36 -16.97 -7.75 13.55
CA GLU A 36 -18.42 -7.70 13.34
C GLU A 36 -18.85 -6.41 12.65
N ASP A 37 -18.24 -5.28 13.05
CA ASP A 37 -18.46 -3.99 12.38
C ASP A 37 -17.99 -4.03 10.92
N TRP A 38 -16.80 -4.57 10.65
CA TRP A 38 -16.32 -4.75 9.29
C TRP A 38 -17.26 -5.64 8.48
N GLN A 39 -17.65 -6.80 8.99
CA GLN A 39 -18.55 -7.73 8.30
C GLN A 39 -19.90 -7.11 7.95
N ALA A 40 -20.43 -6.23 8.81
CA ALA A 40 -21.69 -5.55 8.56
C ALA A 40 -21.57 -4.39 7.56
N ASN A 41 -20.41 -3.72 7.49
CA ASN A 41 -20.27 -2.42 6.82
C ASN A 41 -19.15 -2.35 5.76
N TRP A 42 -18.49 -3.47 5.42
CA TRP A 42 -17.32 -3.50 4.54
C TRP A 42 -17.56 -2.80 3.20
N PHE A 43 -18.74 -2.96 2.61
CA PHE A 43 -19.10 -2.37 1.32
C PHE A 43 -19.04 -0.83 1.38
N GLU A 44 -19.74 -0.23 2.34
CA GLU A 44 -19.76 1.22 2.55
C GLU A 44 -18.40 1.76 3.02
N TYR A 45 -17.68 1.01 3.85
CA TYR A 45 -16.35 1.39 4.30
C TYR A 45 -15.35 1.44 3.14
N THR A 46 -15.39 0.44 2.26
CA THR A 46 -14.55 0.35 1.06
C THR A 46 -14.80 1.54 0.13
N LEU A 47 -16.06 1.84 -0.19
CA LEU A 47 -16.44 2.99 -1.04
C LEU A 47 -15.99 4.35 -0.46
N ARG A 48 -15.83 4.44 0.86
CA ARG A 48 -15.47 5.68 1.56
C ARG A 48 -13.97 5.77 1.91
N ALA A 49 -13.13 4.94 1.29
CA ALA A 49 -11.69 4.87 1.58
C ALA A 49 -11.40 4.59 3.07
N ARG A 50 -12.08 3.58 3.62
CA ARG A 50 -11.88 3.08 4.99
C ARG A 50 -11.68 1.56 4.98
N PRO A 51 -10.43 1.08 5.11
CA PRO A 51 -9.20 1.86 5.26
C PRO A 51 -8.82 2.61 3.97
N LEU A 52 -7.89 3.58 4.08
CA LEU A 52 -7.25 4.17 2.91
C LEU A 52 -6.58 3.07 2.09
N LEU A 53 -6.51 3.20 0.77
CA LEU A 53 -6.08 2.17 -0.18
C LEU A 53 -7.06 1.00 -0.35
N SER A 54 -8.32 1.15 0.05
CA SER A 54 -9.35 0.14 -0.17
C SER A 54 -9.66 -0.13 -1.65
N CYS A 55 -9.20 0.74 -2.56
CA CYS A 55 -9.31 0.57 -4.01
C CYS A 55 -8.08 -0.11 -4.65
N VAL A 56 -7.04 -0.43 -3.87
CA VAL A 56 -5.80 -0.99 -4.39
C VAL A 56 -5.94 -2.51 -4.44
N TYR A 57 -5.58 -3.09 -5.58
CA TYR A 57 -5.62 -4.53 -5.77
C TYR A 57 -4.76 -5.24 -4.72
N ASP A 58 -5.39 -6.21 -4.06
CA ASP A 58 -4.71 -7.19 -3.22
C ASP A 58 -3.78 -6.58 -2.15
N LEU A 59 -4.26 -5.52 -1.49
CA LEU A 59 -3.58 -4.86 -0.37
C LEU A 59 -4.49 -4.81 0.86
N GLU A 60 -4.10 -5.57 1.88
CA GLU A 60 -4.80 -5.64 3.16
C GLU A 60 -3.94 -5.08 4.30
N TRP A 61 -4.38 -4.00 4.94
CA TRP A 61 -3.68 -3.47 6.11
C TRP A 61 -3.62 -4.50 7.23
N ILE A 62 -2.48 -4.58 7.90
CA ILE A 62 -2.31 -5.44 9.08
C ILE A 62 -2.07 -4.63 10.34
N GLY A 63 -2.53 -5.18 11.47
CA GLY A 63 -2.21 -4.65 12.79
C GLY A 63 -0.75 -4.92 13.19
N PRO A 64 -0.24 -4.21 14.20
CA PRO A 64 1.15 -4.34 14.65
C PRO A 64 1.49 -5.75 15.16
N GLU A 65 0.54 -6.49 15.71
CA GLU A 65 0.74 -7.88 16.13
C GLU A 65 1.05 -8.80 14.95
N ARG A 66 0.29 -8.67 13.86
CA ARG A 66 0.49 -9.47 12.64
C ARG A 66 1.75 -9.03 11.90
N ALA A 67 2.02 -7.72 11.83
CA ALA A 67 3.26 -7.21 11.26
C ALA A 67 4.49 -7.74 12.00
N ARG A 68 4.44 -7.76 13.34
CA ARG A 68 5.51 -8.32 14.18
C ARG A 68 5.69 -9.82 13.94
N GLN A 69 4.59 -10.56 13.85
CA GLN A 69 4.65 -11.99 13.53
C GLN A 69 5.39 -12.24 12.21
N ILE A 70 5.02 -11.52 11.14
CA ILE A 70 5.66 -11.65 9.83
C ILE A 70 7.15 -11.29 9.92
N ALA A 71 7.49 -10.20 10.63
CA ALA A 71 8.87 -9.75 10.79
C ALA A 71 9.75 -10.72 11.60
N GLU A 72 9.20 -11.40 12.62
CA GLU A 72 9.96 -12.30 13.49
C GLU A 72 10.02 -13.75 12.97
N GLU A 73 8.96 -14.23 12.32
CA GLU A 73 8.86 -15.63 11.87
C GLU A 73 9.43 -15.81 10.45
N TRP A 74 9.20 -14.86 9.53
CA TRP A 74 9.59 -15.01 8.13
C TRP A 74 10.66 -14.00 7.70
N LEU A 75 10.39 -12.71 7.89
CA LEU A 75 11.26 -11.63 7.42
C LEU A 75 12.34 -11.24 8.42
N ASP A 76 12.72 -12.18 9.29
CA ASP A 76 13.77 -11.99 10.26
C ASP A 76 15.12 -11.88 9.53
N PRO A 77 15.96 -10.87 9.85
CA PRO A 77 17.27 -10.69 9.22
C PRO A 77 18.18 -11.94 9.27
N ARG A 78 17.99 -12.85 10.23
CA ARG A 78 18.73 -14.12 10.32
C ARG A 78 18.46 -15.04 9.13
N PHE A 79 17.28 -14.96 8.54
CA PHE A 79 16.92 -15.72 7.34
C PHE A 79 17.20 -14.90 6.07
N GLN A 80 17.03 -13.58 6.13
CA GLN A 80 17.03 -12.71 4.95
C GLN A 80 18.37 -12.02 4.67
N ASP A 81 19.49 -12.71 4.90
CA ASP A 81 20.86 -12.20 4.68
C ASP A 81 21.11 -10.82 5.31
N GLY A 82 20.62 -10.63 6.55
CA GLY A 82 20.76 -9.38 7.30
C GLY A 82 19.83 -8.25 6.85
N ARG A 83 19.00 -8.45 5.81
CA ARG A 83 18.03 -7.43 5.36
C ARG A 83 16.91 -7.26 6.38
N ALA A 84 16.60 -6.01 6.66
CA ALA A 84 15.51 -5.64 7.56
C ALA A 84 14.24 -5.27 6.77
N PHE A 85 13.10 -5.71 7.29
CA PHE A 85 11.77 -5.45 6.74
C PHE A 85 10.84 -4.98 7.85
N LEU A 86 9.95 -4.06 7.51
CA LEU A 86 8.86 -3.63 8.37
C LEU A 86 7.54 -3.80 7.60
N PRO A 87 6.83 -4.93 7.81
CA PRO A 87 5.55 -5.22 7.17
C PRO A 87 4.48 -4.22 7.60
N PHE A 88 3.61 -3.80 6.69
CA PHE A 88 2.48 -2.92 6.99
C PHE A 88 1.15 -3.36 6.36
N ALA A 89 1.21 -4.21 5.34
CA ALA A 89 0.05 -4.84 4.70
C ALA A 89 0.43 -6.23 4.17
N ILE A 90 -0.57 -7.02 3.77
CA ILE A 90 -0.41 -8.30 3.07
C ILE A 90 -1.28 -8.37 1.83
N SER A 91 -0.95 -9.27 0.91
CA SER A 91 -1.90 -9.75 -0.09
C SER A 91 -2.77 -10.88 0.49
N GLY A 92 -3.88 -11.18 -0.19
CA GLY A 92 -4.71 -12.36 0.06
C GLY A 92 -3.98 -13.69 -0.15
N ALA A 93 -2.90 -13.69 -0.95
CA ALA A 93 -1.98 -14.82 -1.09
C ALA A 93 -0.98 -14.96 0.07
N GLY A 94 -0.82 -13.92 0.91
CA GLY A 94 0.07 -13.93 2.06
C GLY A 94 1.47 -13.34 1.82
N ASP A 95 1.67 -12.64 0.70
CA ASP A 95 2.85 -11.79 0.47
C ASP A 95 2.81 -10.57 1.40
N ALA A 96 3.96 -9.99 1.69
CA ALA A 96 4.06 -8.90 2.65
C ALA A 96 4.48 -7.60 1.98
N TYR A 97 3.64 -6.57 2.07
CA TYR A 97 4.05 -5.21 1.73
C TYR A 97 4.88 -4.65 2.89
N CYS A 98 6.12 -4.27 2.57
CA CYS A 98 7.11 -3.89 3.58
C CYS A 98 7.75 -2.54 3.26
N LEU A 99 8.13 -1.83 4.33
CA LEU A 99 9.21 -0.87 4.27
C LEU A 99 10.54 -1.61 4.38
N MET A 100 11.52 -1.20 3.58
CA MET A 100 12.77 -1.93 3.41
C MET A 100 13.94 -0.96 3.25
N ARG A 101 15.09 -1.26 3.87
CA ARG A 101 16.30 -0.44 3.66
C ARG A 101 17.01 -0.83 2.37
N THR A 102 17.48 0.17 1.64
CA THR A 102 18.43 -0.04 0.55
C THR A 102 19.77 -0.53 1.10
N ALA A 103 20.58 -1.18 0.26
CA ALA A 103 21.89 -1.69 0.67
C ALA A 103 22.85 -0.57 1.15
N THR A 104 22.60 0.69 0.77
CA THR A 104 23.35 1.88 1.20
C THR A 104 22.94 2.41 2.57
N GLY A 105 21.89 1.85 3.19
CA GLY A 105 21.42 2.24 4.52
C GLY A 105 20.63 3.54 4.56
N GLU A 106 20.16 4.03 3.41
CA GLU A 106 19.36 5.26 3.29
C GLU A 106 17.89 5.06 3.72
N ALA A 107 17.05 6.06 3.44
CA ALA A 107 15.61 6.06 3.70
C ALA A 107 14.94 4.77 3.19
N ALA A 108 13.95 4.28 3.94
CA ALA A 108 13.30 3.02 3.60
C ALA A 108 12.41 3.19 2.35
N GLY A 109 12.68 2.36 1.33
CA GLY A 109 11.79 2.15 0.20
C GLY A 109 10.59 1.28 0.59
N ALA A 110 9.67 1.11 -0.34
CA ALA A 110 8.46 0.31 -0.14
C ALA A 110 8.23 -0.63 -1.33
N GLY A 111 7.66 -1.80 -1.05
CA GLY A 111 7.28 -2.77 -2.08
C GLY A 111 6.76 -4.07 -1.48
N MET A 112 6.43 -5.01 -2.35
CA MET A 112 5.95 -6.34 -1.95
C MET A 112 7.09 -7.36 -1.87
N VAL A 113 7.09 -8.13 -0.80
CA VAL A 113 7.97 -9.28 -0.59
C VAL A 113 7.16 -10.54 -0.80
N TRP A 114 7.57 -11.33 -1.80
CA TRP A 114 6.89 -12.56 -2.20
C TRP A 114 7.16 -13.69 -1.22
N HIS A 115 6.12 -14.37 -0.75
CA HIS A 115 6.27 -15.45 0.22
C HIS A 115 6.81 -16.75 -0.39
N ASP A 116 6.65 -16.91 -1.71
CA ASP A 116 6.95 -18.14 -2.45
C ASP A 116 8.00 -18.00 -3.56
N ARG A 117 8.56 -16.80 -3.71
CA ARG A 117 9.57 -16.50 -4.71
C ARG A 117 10.90 -16.16 -4.04
N GLY A 118 11.99 -16.69 -4.61
CA GLY A 118 13.35 -16.50 -4.08
C GLY A 118 13.92 -15.09 -4.24
N ASP A 119 13.18 -14.14 -4.82
CA ASP A 119 13.63 -12.76 -4.99
C ASP A 119 12.46 -11.75 -5.00
N SER A 120 12.75 -10.52 -4.58
CA SER A 120 11.81 -9.40 -4.55
C SER A 120 12.50 -8.10 -4.96
N ALA A 121 11.75 -7.01 -5.09
CA ALA A 121 12.28 -5.68 -5.37
C ALA A 121 11.48 -4.63 -4.59
N MET A 122 12.05 -3.44 -4.43
CA MET A 122 11.25 -2.28 -4.00
C MET A 122 10.53 -1.70 -5.21
N ASP A 123 9.28 -1.30 -5.02
CA ASP A 123 8.46 -0.67 -6.06
C ASP A 123 8.60 0.85 -6.04
N ALA A 124 9.02 1.43 -4.90
CA ALA A 124 9.16 2.86 -4.71
C ALA A 124 10.32 3.22 -3.76
N ALA A 125 10.88 4.42 -3.95
CA ALA A 125 11.95 4.96 -3.11
C ALA A 125 11.48 5.29 -1.68
N GLY A 126 10.16 5.29 -1.45
CA GLY A 126 9.58 5.51 -0.14
C GLY A 126 8.07 5.25 -0.14
N PHE A 127 7.51 5.22 1.06
CA PHE A 127 6.09 4.93 1.27
C PHE A 127 5.14 5.94 0.60
N GLU A 128 5.50 7.22 0.59
CA GLU A 128 4.68 8.26 -0.06
C GLU A 128 4.53 8.01 -1.56
N GLN A 129 5.66 7.73 -2.24
CA GLN A 129 5.68 7.39 -3.66
C GLN A 129 4.94 6.07 -3.94
N PHE A 130 5.07 5.06 -3.06
CA PHE A 130 4.33 3.80 -3.17
C PHE A 130 2.81 4.04 -3.14
N VAL A 131 2.32 4.76 -2.13
CA VAL A 131 0.89 5.07 -2.02
C VAL A 131 0.40 5.84 -3.24
N PHE A 132 1.15 6.86 -3.66
CA PHE A 132 0.80 7.63 -4.84
C PHE A 132 0.71 6.74 -6.09
N ALA A 133 1.72 5.92 -6.37
CA ALA A 133 1.75 5.05 -7.54
C ALA A 133 0.58 4.06 -7.56
N ARG A 134 0.32 3.36 -6.44
CA ARG A 134 -0.82 2.43 -6.32
C ARG A 134 -2.17 3.08 -6.61
N LEU A 135 -2.34 4.34 -6.19
CA LEU A 135 -3.55 5.10 -6.44
C LEU A 135 -3.70 5.56 -7.90
N VAL A 136 -2.59 5.92 -8.57
CA VAL A 136 -2.62 6.20 -10.01
C VAL A 136 -2.93 4.94 -10.80
N GLU A 137 -2.32 3.81 -10.44
CA GLU A 137 -2.61 2.50 -11.05
C GLU A 137 -4.07 2.11 -10.85
N SER A 138 -4.64 2.28 -9.66
CA SER A 138 -6.06 2.01 -9.40
C SER A 138 -7.00 2.92 -10.20
N ALA A 139 -6.55 4.12 -10.58
CA ALA A 139 -7.32 5.02 -11.43
C ALA A 139 -7.26 4.62 -12.92
N LEU A 140 -6.10 4.10 -13.35
CA LEU A 140 -5.87 3.58 -14.69
C LEU A 140 -6.62 2.26 -14.90
N ASP A 141 -6.61 1.40 -13.89
CA ASP A 141 -7.22 0.08 -13.91
C ASP A 141 -7.77 -0.29 -12.52
N PHE A 142 -9.09 -0.40 -12.42
CA PHE A 142 -9.86 -0.86 -11.28
C PHE A 142 -10.65 -2.14 -11.59
N GLU A 143 -10.30 -2.91 -12.64
CA GLU A 143 -11.03 -4.12 -13.06
C GLU A 143 -11.32 -5.06 -11.88
N HIS A 144 -10.36 -5.23 -10.98
CA HIS A 144 -10.50 -6.06 -9.78
C HIS A 144 -11.63 -5.65 -8.83
N LEU A 145 -12.05 -4.38 -8.83
CA LEU A 145 -13.18 -3.92 -8.02
C LEU A 145 -14.52 -4.34 -8.62
N LEU A 146 -14.56 -4.73 -9.89
CA LEU A 146 -15.79 -5.08 -10.61
C LEU A 146 -16.39 -6.42 -10.15
N ASP A 147 -15.64 -7.22 -9.39
CA ASP A 147 -16.14 -8.43 -8.74
C ASP A 147 -17.23 -8.11 -7.70
N ASP A 148 -17.12 -6.95 -7.02
CA ASP A 148 -18.00 -6.54 -5.92
C ASP A 148 -18.78 -5.24 -6.21
N PHE A 149 -18.31 -4.41 -7.14
CA PHE A 149 -18.83 -3.07 -7.40
C PHE A 149 -19.21 -2.87 -8.88
N SER A 150 -20.22 -2.04 -9.14
CA SER A 150 -20.41 -1.52 -10.51
C SER A 150 -19.25 -0.59 -10.93
N PRO A 151 -18.99 -0.36 -12.23
CA PRO A 151 -17.94 0.57 -12.67
C PRO A 151 -18.08 1.97 -12.07
N MET A 152 -19.30 2.46 -11.90
CA MET A 152 -19.57 3.74 -11.23
C MET A 152 -19.11 3.71 -9.76
N GLN A 153 -19.41 2.65 -9.04
CA GLN A 153 -19.00 2.47 -7.64
C GLN A 153 -17.48 2.26 -7.50
N ALA A 154 -16.85 1.52 -8.42
CA ALA A 154 -15.41 1.35 -8.48
C ALA A 154 -14.71 2.71 -8.70
N ARG A 155 -15.20 3.52 -9.64
CA ARG A 155 -14.75 4.90 -9.84
C ARG A 155 -14.91 5.75 -8.58
N GLU A 156 -16.06 5.69 -7.92
CA GLU A 156 -16.30 6.43 -6.66
C GLU A 156 -15.34 6.00 -5.55
N CYS A 157 -15.07 4.69 -5.42
CA CYS A 157 -14.10 4.13 -4.48
C CYS A 157 -12.69 4.69 -4.72
N VAL A 158 -12.24 4.70 -5.98
CA VAL A 158 -10.91 5.23 -6.34
C VAL A 158 -10.85 6.73 -6.06
N LEU A 159 -11.87 7.51 -6.47
CA LEU A 159 -11.93 8.95 -6.21
C LEU A 159 -11.90 9.27 -4.71
N ALA A 160 -12.62 8.52 -3.88
CA ALA A 160 -12.59 8.69 -2.43
C ALA A 160 -11.18 8.46 -1.86
N ASN A 161 -10.46 7.46 -2.38
CA ASN A 161 -9.08 7.17 -2.00
C ASN A 161 -8.11 8.26 -2.45
N LEU A 162 -8.23 8.77 -3.68
CA LEU A 162 -7.43 9.90 -4.18
C LEU A 162 -7.59 11.14 -3.29
N GLN A 163 -8.84 11.49 -2.97
CA GLN A 163 -9.17 12.66 -2.14
C GLN A 163 -8.66 12.50 -0.71
N ALA A 164 -8.86 11.32 -0.11
CA ALA A 164 -8.40 11.04 1.25
C ALA A 164 -6.86 11.06 1.33
N ALA A 165 -6.16 10.41 0.40
CA ALA A 165 -4.70 10.36 0.38
C ALA A 165 -4.05 11.73 0.19
N ALA A 166 -4.64 12.62 -0.61
CA ALA A 166 -4.11 13.95 -0.86
C ALA A 166 -3.93 14.82 0.41
N SER A 167 -4.60 14.49 1.53
CA SER A 167 -4.42 15.18 2.83
C SER A 167 -3.20 14.70 3.62
N TYR A 168 -2.56 13.62 3.19
CA TYR A 168 -1.42 12.98 3.84
C TYR A 168 -0.11 13.10 3.05
N LEU A 169 -0.21 13.38 1.75
CA LEU A 169 0.93 13.56 0.84
C LEU A 169 1.55 14.96 0.94
N SER A 170 2.80 15.10 0.49
CA SER A 170 3.42 16.39 0.20
C SER A 170 2.73 17.15 -0.94
N ASP A 171 3.00 18.45 -1.07
CA ASP A 171 2.21 19.37 -1.91
C ASP A 171 2.07 18.96 -3.38
N ALA A 172 3.18 18.61 -4.03
CA ALA A 172 3.20 18.25 -5.45
C ALA A 172 2.39 16.97 -5.76
N PRO A 173 2.64 15.81 -5.10
CA PRO A 173 1.84 14.61 -5.30
C PRO A 173 0.40 14.78 -4.85
N ALA A 174 0.13 15.52 -3.77
CA ALA A 174 -1.24 15.85 -3.37
C ALA A 174 -1.99 16.62 -4.47
N GLN A 175 -1.32 17.58 -5.11
CA GLN A 175 -1.92 18.34 -6.21
C GLN A 175 -2.13 17.49 -7.46
N ALA A 176 -1.24 16.55 -7.73
CA ALA A 176 -1.40 15.61 -8.83
C ALA A 176 -2.59 14.67 -8.62
N LEU A 177 -2.78 14.11 -7.40
CA LEU A 177 -3.98 13.30 -7.11
C LEU A 177 -5.28 14.11 -7.25
N ARG A 178 -5.29 15.38 -6.81
CA ARG A 178 -6.43 16.28 -7.03
C ARG A 178 -6.70 16.53 -8.51
N SER A 179 -5.65 16.68 -9.31
CA SER A 179 -5.76 16.91 -10.75
C SER A 179 -6.25 15.66 -11.48
N LEU A 180 -5.79 14.47 -11.08
CA LEU A 180 -6.32 13.18 -11.56
C LEU A 180 -7.81 13.04 -11.26
N ALA A 181 -8.22 13.30 -10.02
CA ALA A 181 -9.63 13.23 -9.63
C ALA A 181 -10.52 14.20 -10.44
N ALA A 182 -9.99 15.37 -10.81
CA ALA A 182 -10.68 16.34 -11.66
C ALA A 182 -10.70 15.94 -13.15
N ALA A 183 -9.68 15.20 -13.62
CA ALA A 183 -9.60 14.71 -14.99
C ALA A 183 -10.38 13.42 -15.23
N ALA A 184 -10.74 12.69 -14.16
CA ALA A 184 -11.47 11.43 -14.23
C ALA A 184 -12.81 11.59 -14.96
N GLY A 185 -12.89 11.00 -16.17
CA GLY A 185 -14.07 11.06 -17.03
C GLY A 185 -15.27 10.28 -16.48
N PRO A 186 -16.44 10.38 -17.13
CA PRO A 186 -17.52 9.44 -16.89
C PRO A 186 -17.07 8.02 -17.27
N VAL A 187 -17.59 7.02 -16.56
CA VAL A 187 -17.37 5.59 -16.85
C VAL A 187 -18.64 4.99 -17.44
N ALA A 188 -18.46 4.07 -18.39
CA ALA A 188 -19.51 3.23 -18.96
C ALA A 188 -19.56 1.86 -18.24
N ASP A 189 -20.57 1.05 -18.56
CA ASP A 189 -20.80 -0.26 -17.92
C ASP A 189 -19.67 -1.27 -18.19
N ASP A 190 -18.86 -1.05 -19.23
CA ASP A 190 -17.71 -1.89 -19.61
C ASP A 190 -16.35 -1.26 -19.27
N SER A 191 -16.34 -0.12 -18.55
CA SER A 191 -15.10 0.57 -18.19
C SER A 191 -14.36 -0.17 -17.08
N THR A 192 -13.06 -0.37 -17.27
CA THR A 192 -12.13 -0.91 -16.28
C THR A 192 -11.22 0.15 -15.67
N GLY A 193 -11.31 1.41 -16.11
CA GLY A 193 -10.49 2.53 -15.64
C GLY A 193 -11.21 3.86 -15.80
N MET A 194 -10.67 4.93 -15.19
CA MET A 194 -11.22 6.30 -15.29
C MET A 194 -10.25 7.33 -15.88
N ILE A 195 -9.01 6.92 -16.17
CA ILE A 195 -7.98 7.71 -16.86
C ILE A 195 -7.29 6.84 -17.91
N ASP A 196 -6.65 7.47 -18.89
CA ASP A 196 -5.80 6.78 -19.87
C ASP A 196 -4.33 6.69 -19.42
N GLU A 197 -3.54 5.91 -20.16
CA GLU A 197 -2.11 5.69 -19.90
C GLU A 197 -1.30 6.99 -19.93
N ASP A 198 -1.64 7.93 -20.82
CA ASP A 198 -0.93 9.22 -20.93
C ASP A 198 -1.17 10.11 -19.70
N VAL A 199 -2.40 10.13 -19.18
CA VAL A 199 -2.77 10.81 -17.95
C VAL A 199 -2.05 10.16 -16.75
N ALA A 200 -2.04 8.84 -16.68
CA ALA A 200 -1.34 8.10 -15.63
C ALA A 200 0.17 8.37 -15.66
N ALA A 201 0.82 8.28 -16.82
CA ALA A 201 2.25 8.54 -16.99
C ALA A 201 2.63 9.97 -16.59
N ARG A 202 1.82 10.97 -16.96
CA ARG A 202 2.04 12.36 -16.52
C ARG A 202 1.94 12.49 -15.01
N ALA A 203 0.97 11.86 -14.36
CA ALA A 203 0.84 11.91 -12.91
C ALA A 203 2.03 11.22 -12.21
N LEU A 204 2.46 10.05 -12.70
CA LEU A 204 3.60 9.30 -12.16
C LEU A 204 4.91 10.08 -12.24
N SER A 205 5.07 10.97 -13.24
CA SER A 205 6.27 11.82 -13.39
C SER A 205 6.50 12.85 -12.28
N VAL A 206 5.56 12.99 -11.33
CA VAL A 206 5.74 13.84 -10.13
C VAL A 206 6.89 13.34 -9.26
N TYR A 207 7.10 12.02 -9.24
CA TYR A 207 8.28 11.42 -8.63
C TYR A 207 9.32 11.10 -9.71
N PRO A 208 10.62 11.16 -9.38
CA PRO A 208 11.64 10.56 -10.23
C PRO A 208 11.35 9.08 -10.48
N ALA A 209 11.65 8.61 -11.69
CA ALA A 209 11.65 7.18 -11.99
C ALA A 209 12.52 6.45 -10.95
N PHE A 210 11.98 5.38 -10.39
CA PHE A 210 12.65 4.58 -9.39
C PHE A 210 12.84 3.17 -9.91
N GLU A 211 14.08 2.70 -9.88
CA GLU A 211 14.43 1.33 -10.20
C GLU A 211 15.21 0.75 -9.02
N SER A 212 14.76 -0.41 -8.54
CA SER A 212 15.41 -1.14 -7.48
C SER A 212 15.99 -2.43 -8.03
N PRO A 213 17.29 -2.71 -7.83
CA PRO A 213 17.82 -4.04 -8.10
C PRO A 213 17.04 -5.08 -7.29
N ARG A 214 16.68 -6.19 -7.95
CA ARG A 214 16.09 -7.33 -7.26
C ARG A 214 17.07 -7.86 -6.21
N PHE A 215 16.54 -8.30 -5.07
CA PHE A 215 17.31 -8.91 -3.99
C PHE A 215 16.73 -10.27 -3.63
N ALA A 216 17.59 -11.16 -3.15
CA ALA A 216 17.19 -12.49 -2.71
C ALA A 216 16.28 -12.39 -1.48
N VAL A 217 15.29 -13.28 -1.42
CA VAL A 217 14.38 -13.47 -0.29
C VAL A 217 14.27 -14.96 -0.05
N VAL A 218 14.44 -15.37 1.20
CA VAL A 218 14.19 -16.76 1.59
C VAL A 218 12.68 -16.97 1.68
N PRO A 219 12.11 -17.93 0.93
CA PRO A 219 10.68 -18.22 0.96
C PRO A 219 10.20 -18.60 2.36
N ARG A 220 8.94 -18.27 2.66
CA ARG A 220 8.39 -18.37 4.01
C ARG A 220 8.47 -19.77 4.61
N TRP A 221 8.25 -20.83 3.83
CA TRP A 221 8.28 -22.22 4.33
C TRP A 221 9.70 -22.70 4.69
N GLU A 222 10.74 -21.97 4.31
CA GLU A 222 12.13 -22.27 4.70
C GLU A 222 12.51 -21.56 6.01
N CYS A 223 11.69 -20.60 6.45
CA CYS A 223 11.83 -19.86 7.69
C CYS A 223 10.94 -20.49 8.78
N GLY A 224 11.48 -21.50 9.50
CA GLY A 224 11.07 -21.94 10.84
C GLY A 224 9.58 -22.14 11.14
#